data_AF-A0A646IKC0-F1
#
_entry.id   AF-A0A646IKC0-F1
#
_cell.length_a   1.000
_cell.length_b   1.000
_cell.length_c   1.000
_cell.angle_alpha   90.00
_cell.angle_beta   90.00
_cell.angle_gamma   90.00
#
_symmetry.space_group_name_H-M   'P 1'
#
loop_
_entity.id
_entity.type
_entity.pdbx_description
1 polymer ?
#
loop_
_entity_poly.entity_id
_entity_poly.type
_entity_poly.pdbx_seq_one_letter_code
_entity_poly.pdbx_strand_id
1 'polypeptide(L)'
;ALPAPELSALFHGATPASLQEAIAPVHYAPCWALMMGFAQPLGLPYDGIRIDDDVLAWAARDNSKPGRVMVDESWVVHASPGWSAAHAQDTPEQAVHAMHARFAEAFPGTPQPDVMAAHLWPHALVEQSAG
;
A
#
# COMPACT_ATOMS: atom_id res chain seq x y z
N ALA A 1 4.67 -0.79 -20.22
CA ALA A 1 5.84 -1.23 -19.44
C ALA A 1 5.33 -2.07 -18.27
N LEU A 2 6.03 -3.15 -17.90
CA LEU A 2 5.69 -4.03 -16.78
C LEU A 2 6.83 -4.04 -15.74
N PRO A 3 6.57 -4.35 -14.46
CA PRO A 3 7.60 -4.68 -13.48
C PRO A 3 8.51 -5.82 -13.98
N ALA A 4 9.78 -5.83 -13.55
CA ALA A 4 10.74 -6.83 -14.02
C ALA A 4 10.30 -8.30 -13.83
N PRO A 5 9.67 -8.70 -12.71
CA PRO A 5 9.16 -10.08 -12.56
C PRO A 5 8.06 -10.45 -13.55
N GLU A 6 7.29 -9.47 -14.05
CA GLU A 6 6.16 -9.68 -14.96
C GLU A 6 6.58 -9.65 -16.44
N LEU A 7 7.84 -9.33 -16.74
CA LEU A 7 8.33 -9.15 -18.11
C LEU A 7 8.14 -10.39 -18.98
N SER A 8 8.15 -11.58 -18.37
CA SER A 8 7.95 -12.85 -19.08
C SER A 8 6.63 -12.96 -19.83
N ALA A 9 5.60 -12.24 -19.38
CA ALA A 9 4.30 -12.18 -20.05
C ALA A 9 4.42 -11.56 -21.46
N LEU A 10 5.33 -10.59 -21.66
CA LEU A 10 5.54 -9.95 -22.96
C LEU A 10 6.17 -10.87 -23.99
N PHE A 11 6.87 -11.90 -23.54
CA PHE A 11 7.55 -12.87 -24.40
C PHE A 11 6.80 -14.20 -24.49
N HIS A 12 5.54 -14.26 -24.04
CA HIS A 12 4.76 -15.49 -23.96
C HIS A 12 5.52 -16.64 -23.24
N GLY A 13 6.28 -16.29 -22.20
CA GLY A 13 7.13 -17.23 -21.45
C GLY A 13 8.53 -17.46 -22.02
N ALA A 14 8.86 -16.93 -23.20
CA ALA A 14 10.16 -17.12 -23.87
C ALA A 14 11.07 -15.89 -23.73
N THR A 15 11.33 -15.45 -22.50
CA THR A 15 12.20 -14.27 -22.25
C THR A 15 13.64 -14.60 -22.66
N PRO A 16 14.34 -13.75 -23.45
CA PRO A 16 15.74 -13.97 -23.80
C PRO A 16 16.64 -14.13 -22.57
N ALA A 17 17.58 -15.08 -22.58
CA ALA A 17 18.44 -15.36 -21.43
C ALA A 17 19.25 -14.13 -20.98
N SER A 18 19.77 -13.34 -21.91
CA SER A 18 20.49 -12.09 -21.61
C SER A 18 19.62 -11.07 -20.86
N LEU A 19 18.32 -11.06 -21.14
CA LEU A 19 17.37 -10.19 -20.46
C LEU A 19 16.98 -10.74 -19.08
N GLN A 20 16.86 -12.06 -18.94
CA GLN A 20 16.67 -12.71 -17.64
C GLN A 20 17.85 -12.41 -16.69
N GLU A 21 19.09 -12.55 -17.18
CA GLU A 21 20.30 -12.23 -16.42
C GLU A 21 20.35 -10.76 -16.02
N ALA A 22 19.98 -9.86 -16.92
CA ALA A 22 19.99 -8.43 -16.65
C ALA A 22 18.97 -8.02 -15.56
N ILE A 23 17.82 -8.68 -15.49
CA ILE A 23 16.74 -8.32 -14.54
C ILE A 23 16.73 -9.17 -13.27
N ALA A 24 17.50 -10.26 -13.21
CA ALA A 24 17.65 -11.12 -12.04
C ALA A 24 17.94 -10.37 -10.72
N PRO A 25 18.78 -9.31 -10.68
CA PRO A 25 19.04 -8.58 -9.45
C PRO A 25 17.92 -7.60 -9.06
N VAL A 26 16.86 -7.43 -9.87
CA VAL A 26 15.81 -6.45 -9.57
C VAL A 26 14.90 -7.00 -8.47
N HIS A 27 14.89 -6.32 -7.33
CA HIS A 27 14.06 -6.67 -6.18
C HIS A 27 13.06 -5.56 -5.87
N TYR A 28 11.85 -5.99 -5.51
CA TYR A 28 10.77 -5.09 -5.12
C TYR A 28 10.31 -5.41 -3.69
N ALA A 29 10.09 -4.38 -2.89
CA ALA A 29 9.30 -4.49 -1.68
C ALA A 29 7.80 -4.50 -2.02
N PRO A 30 7.01 -5.41 -1.43
CA PRO A 30 5.57 -5.33 -1.47
C PRO A 30 5.05 -4.21 -0.56
N CYS A 31 3.82 -3.74 -0.82
CA CYS A 31 3.15 -2.78 0.04
C CYS A 31 1.67 -3.12 0.18
N TRP A 32 1.22 -3.37 1.40
CA TRP A 32 -0.20 -3.33 1.72
C TRP A 32 -0.68 -1.87 1.80
N ALA A 33 -1.83 -1.59 1.18
CA ALA A 33 -2.53 -0.32 1.27
C ALA A 33 -3.95 -0.55 1.80
N LEU A 34 -4.27 0.05 2.94
CA LEU A 34 -5.60 0.10 3.53
C LEU A 34 -6.32 1.38 3.06
N MET A 35 -7.54 1.24 2.59
CA MET A 35 -8.42 2.34 2.19
C MET A 35 -9.62 2.34 3.12
N MET A 36 -9.93 3.50 3.68
CA MET A 36 -11.03 3.69 4.63
C MET A 36 -11.91 4.85 4.19
N GLY A 37 -13.23 4.68 4.30
CA GLY A 37 -14.22 5.73 4.10
C GLY A 37 -15.02 6.00 5.37
N PHE A 38 -15.32 7.26 5.64
CA PHE A 38 -16.00 7.75 6.83
C PHE A 38 -17.08 8.77 6.47
N ALA A 39 -18.25 8.68 7.08
CA ALA A 39 -19.34 9.63 6.89
C ALA A 39 -19.04 11.05 7.40
N GLN A 40 -18.03 11.23 8.25
CA GLN A 40 -17.63 12.52 8.80
C GLN A 40 -16.11 12.68 8.78
N PRO A 41 -15.60 13.92 8.71
CA PRO A 41 -14.18 14.17 8.82
C PRO A 41 -13.55 13.65 10.11
N LEU A 42 -12.34 13.10 10.03
CA LEU A 42 -11.64 12.56 11.20
C LEU A 42 -11.14 13.64 12.16
N GLY A 43 -11.08 14.90 11.72
CA GLY A 43 -10.55 16.01 12.53
C GLY A 43 -9.05 15.92 12.81
N LEU A 44 -8.33 15.06 12.09
CA LEU A 44 -6.87 14.99 12.19
C LEU A 44 -6.26 16.28 11.61
N PRO A 45 -5.22 16.86 12.24
CA PRO A 45 -4.60 18.10 11.77
C PRO A 45 -3.66 17.90 10.56
N TYR A 46 -3.74 16.73 9.91
CA TYR A 46 -2.85 16.32 8.83
C TYR A 46 -3.68 15.89 7.61
N ASP A 47 -3.26 16.30 6.41
CA ASP A 47 -3.75 15.72 5.16
C ASP A 47 -2.83 14.58 4.67
N GLY A 48 -1.65 14.46 5.26
CA GLY A 48 -0.68 13.38 5.03
C GLY A 48 0.37 13.34 6.13
N ILE A 49 0.72 12.13 6.59
CA ILE A 49 1.65 11.93 7.69
C ILE A 49 2.47 10.65 7.50
N ARG A 50 3.78 10.75 7.73
CA ARG A 50 4.66 9.58 7.91
C ARG A 50 4.51 9.09 9.34
N ILE A 51 4.34 7.79 9.51
CA ILE A 51 4.14 7.16 10.80
C ILE A 51 5.44 6.40 11.11
N ASP A 52 6.02 6.67 12.28
CA ASP A 52 7.19 5.95 12.78
C ASP A 52 6.69 4.72 13.55
N ASP A 53 6.38 3.65 12.81
CA ASP A 53 5.77 2.43 13.32
C ASP A 53 6.21 1.21 12.50
N ASP A 54 6.21 0.03 13.14
CA ASP A 54 6.62 -1.21 12.49
C ASP A 54 5.61 -1.71 11.46
N VAL A 55 4.33 -1.36 11.60
CA VAL A 55 3.22 -1.81 10.74
C VAL A 55 2.86 -0.74 9.71
N LEU A 56 2.73 0.52 10.12
CA LEU A 56 2.28 1.63 9.27
C LEU A 56 3.43 2.57 8.92
N ALA A 57 3.54 2.98 7.66
CA ALA A 57 4.59 3.91 7.22
C ALA A 57 4.05 5.28 6.79
N TRP A 58 2.81 5.34 6.31
CA TRP A 58 2.23 6.56 5.75
C TRP A 58 0.71 6.52 5.81
N ALA A 59 0.07 7.67 6.07
CA ALA A 59 -1.36 7.85 5.90
C ALA A 59 -1.63 9.18 5.18
N ALA A 60 -2.62 9.21 4.30
CA ALA A 60 -3.04 10.42 3.61
C ALA A 60 -4.55 10.50 3.45
N ARG A 61 -5.08 11.70 3.62
CA ARG A 61 -6.46 12.05 3.36
C ARG A 61 -6.66 12.23 1.86
N ASP A 62 -7.43 11.35 1.23
CA ASP A 62 -7.60 11.32 -0.23
C ASP A 62 -8.43 12.52 -0.72
N ASN A 63 -9.34 13.05 0.12
CA ASN A 63 -10.17 14.23 -0.17
C ASN A 63 -9.39 15.51 -0.43
N SER A 64 -8.17 15.62 0.09
CA SER A 64 -7.34 16.82 -0.08
C SER A 64 -6.78 16.95 -1.50
N LYS A 65 -6.93 15.92 -2.34
CA LYS A 65 -6.38 15.88 -3.70
C LYS A 65 -7.23 16.73 -4.68
N PRO A 66 -6.62 17.55 -5.55
CA PRO A 66 -7.34 18.41 -6.48
C PRO A 66 -8.36 17.65 -7.35
N GLY A 67 -9.56 18.22 -7.50
CA GLY A 67 -10.62 17.69 -8.36
C GLY A 67 -11.52 16.62 -7.73
N ARG A 68 -11.29 16.23 -6.47
CA ARG A 68 -12.16 15.29 -5.76
C ARG A 68 -13.24 16.05 -4.99
N VAL A 69 -14.50 15.90 -5.41
CA VAL A 69 -15.68 16.34 -4.65
C VAL A 69 -16.29 15.10 -4.02
N MET A 70 -15.74 14.69 -2.89
CA MET A 70 -16.25 13.57 -2.09
C MET A 70 -17.16 14.14 -1.01
N VAL A 71 -18.37 13.58 -0.87
CA VAL A 71 -19.27 13.93 0.25
C VAL A 71 -18.74 13.34 1.56
N ASP A 72 -18.07 12.19 1.48
CA ASP A 72 -17.54 11.41 2.60
C ASP A 72 -16.01 11.55 2.69
N GLU A 73 -15.44 11.39 3.88
CA GLU A 73 -13.99 11.44 4.12
C GLU A 73 -13.33 10.10 3.79
N SER A 74 -12.23 10.11 3.04
CA SER A 74 -11.45 8.90 2.78
C SER A 74 -9.96 9.07 3.08
N TRP A 75 -9.38 7.97 3.55
CA TRP A 75 -7.98 7.86 3.91
C TRP A 75 -7.35 6.64 3.26
N VAL A 76 -6.13 6.80 2.78
CA VAL A 76 -5.26 5.71 2.32
C VAL A 76 -4.09 5.60 3.27
N VAL A 77 -3.86 4.40 3.79
CA VAL A 77 -2.79 4.09 4.74
C VAL A 77 -1.91 3.01 4.12
N HIS A 78 -0.62 3.27 4.04
CA HIS A 78 0.36 2.29 3.56
C HIS A 78 1.05 1.64 4.76
N ALA A 79 1.16 0.31 4.69
CA ALA A 79 1.97 -0.44 5.61
C ALA A 79 3.47 -0.21 5.36
N SER A 80 4.29 -0.53 6.35
CA SER A 80 5.74 -0.57 6.19
C SER A 80 6.13 -1.68 5.20
N PRO A 81 7.29 -1.54 4.52
CA PRO A 81 7.81 -2.60 3.66
C PRO A 81 8.03 -3.92 4.41
N GLY A 82 8.56 -3.84 5.63
CA GLY A 82 8.85 -5.02 6.46
C GLY A 82 7.59 -5.78 6.85
N TRP A 83 6.56 -5.07 7.30
CA TRP A 83 5.28 -5.69 7.63
C TRP A 83 4.60 -6.25 6.37
N SER A 84 4.63 -5.50 5.26
CA SER A 84 4.04 -5.96 4.00
C SER A 84 4.68 -7.25 3.47
N ALA A 85 6.00 -7.40 3.62
CA ALA A 85 6.71 -8.61 3.24
C ALA A 85 6.36 -9.79 4.15
N ALA A 86 6.30 -9.57 5.46
CA ALA A 86 5.93 -10.60 6.44
C ALA A 86 4.48 -11.09 6.26
N HIS A 87 3.59 -10.22 5.79
CA HIS A 87 2.16 -10.48 5.59
C HIS A 87 1.77 -10.63 4.10
N ALA A 88 2.73 -10.96 3.22
CA ALA A 88 2.47 -11.03 1.78
C ALA A 88 1.50 -12.16 1.36
N GLN A 89 1.25 -13.13 2.24
CA GLN A 89 0.34 -14.26 2.00
C GLN A 89 -1.01 -14.10 2.72
N ASP A 90 -1.20 -12.99 3.45
CA ASP A 90 -2.45 -12.72 4.14
C ASP A 90 -3.57 -12.41 3.14
N THR A 91 -4.81 -12.69 3.54
CA THR A 91 -5.98 -12.24 2.78
C THR A 91 -6.21 -10.74 2.98
N PRO A 92 -6.88 -10.06 2.04
CA PRO A 92 -7.25 -8.66 2.21
C PRO A 92 -8.00 -8.39 3.53
N GLU A 93 -8.85 -9.31 3.99
CA GLU A 93 -9.59 -9.16 5.24
C GLU A 93 -8.69 -9.17 6.48
N GLN A 94 -7.67 -10.04 6.49
CA GLN A 94 -6.68 -10.10 7.56
C GLN A 94 -5.86 -8.80 7.60
N ALA A 95 -5.41 -8.32 6.44
CA ALA A 95 -4.67 -7.08 6.32
C ALA A 95 -5.49 -5.86 6.73
N VAL A 96 -6.76 -5.79 6.30
CA VAL A 96 -7.72 -4.75 6.73
C VAL A 96 -7.80 -4.68 8.25
N HIS A 97 -8.01 -5.82 8.91
CA HIS A 97 -8.20 -5.86 10.35
C HIS A 97 -6.94 -5.43 11.12
N ALA A 98 -5.79 -5.97 10.75
CA ALA A 98 -4.52 -5.68 11.41
C ALA A 98 -4.09 -4.20 11.22
N MET A 99 -4.15 -3.70 9.98
CA MET A 99 -3.74 -2.32 9.68
C MET A 99 -4.69 -1.30 10.33
N HIS A 100 -5.99 -1.58 10.36
CA HIS A 100 -6.96 -0.69 11.01
C HIS A 100 -6.83 -0.67 12.52
N ALA A 101 -6.62 -1.83 13.15
CA ALA A 101 -6.36 -1.89 14.58
C ALA A 101 -5.17 -1.00 14.94
N ARG A 102 -4.07 -1.10 14.17
CA ARG A 102 -2.90 -0.24 14.39
C ARG A 102 -3.16 1.23 14.08
N PHE A 103 -3.96 1.54 13.07
CA PHE A 103 -4.34 2.92 12.76
C PHE A 103 -5.13 3.56 13.91
N ALA A 104 -6.10 2.84 14.47
CA ALA A 104 -6.89 3.33 15.61
C ALA A 104 -6.05 3.51 16.88
N GLU A 105 -5.00 2.71 17.07
CA GLU A 105 -4.02 2.91 18.14
C GLU A 105 -3.13 4.14 17.91
N ALA A 106 -2.69 4.37 16.66
CA ALA A 106 -1.87 5.52 16.29
C ALA A 106 -2.65 6.84 16.32
N PHE A 107 -3.95 6.80 16.02
CA PHE A 107 -4.86 7.95 16.03
C PHE A 107 -6.07 7.69 16.92
N PRO A 108 -5.91 7.72 18.26
CA PRO A 108 -7.01 7.45 19.17
C PRO A 108 -8.18 8.42 18.98
N GLY A 109 -9.41 7.88 18.99
CA GLY A 109 -10.64 8.65 18.88
C GLY A 109 -11.19 8.79 17.46
N THR A 110 -10.53 8.24 16.45
CA THR A 110 -11.13 8.12 15.11
C THR A 110 -12.35 7.17 15.16
N PRO A 111 -13.49 7.52 14.53
CA PRO A 111 -14.64 6.64 14.44
C PRO A 111 -14.33 5.37 13.63
N GLN A 112 -15.20 4.37 13.73
CA GLN A 112 -15.16 3.20 12.85
C GLN A 112 -15.43 3.64 11.39
N PRO A 113 -14.63 3.19 10.40
CA PRO A 113 -14.93 3.46 9.00
C PRO A 113 -16.20 2.72 8.55
N ASP A 114 -16.99 3.35 7.69
CA ASP A 114 -18.19 2.76 7.08
C ASP A 114 -17.83 1.72 6.02
N VAL A 115 -16.71 1.96 5.33
CA VAL A 115 -16.16 1.06 4.32
C VAL A 115 -14.67 0.93 4.48
N MET A 116 -14.17 -0.30 4.26
CA MET A 116 -12.76 -0.63 4.36
C MET A 116 -12.39 -1.64 3.30
N ALA A 117 -11.21 -1.49 2.71
CA ALA A 117 -10.62 -2.49 1.83
C ALA A 117 -9.09 -2.40 1.89
N ALA A 118 -8.41 -3.52 1.70
CA ALA A 118 -6.96 -3.56 1.59
C ALA A 118 -6.53 -4.16 0.26
N HIS A 119 -5.40 -3.71 -0.26
CA HIS A 119 -4.80 -4.24 -1.47
C HIS A 119 -3.30 -4.40 -1.30
N LEU A 120 -2.77 -5.55 -1.72
CA LEU A 120 -1.34 -5.81 -1.76
C LEU A 120 -0.81 -5.45 -3.15
N TRP A 121 0.12 -4.50 -3.19
CA TRP A 121 0.95 -4.25 -4.35
C TRP A 121 2.22 -5.07 -4.23
N PRO A 122 2.39 -6.21 -4.93
CA PRO A 122 3.54 -7.10 -4.75
C PRO A 122 4.85 -6.50 -5.26
N HIS A 123 4.77 -5.53 -6.17
CA HIS A 123 5.91 -4.88 -6.81
C HIS A 123 5.83 -3.35 -6.64
N ALA A 124 5.71 -2.89 -5.39
CA ALA A 124 5.38 -1.50 -5.08
C ALA A 124 6.58 -0.54 -5.12
N LEU A 125 7.72 -0.96 -4.59
CA LEU A 125 8.94 -0.15 -4.50
C LEU A 125 10.13 -0.95 -4.98
N VAL A 126 10.89 -0.41 -5.92
CA VAL A 126 12.19 -1.00 -6.34
C VAL A 126 13.19 -0.77 -5.21
N GLU A 127 13.67 -1.85 -4.60
CA GLU A 127 14.73 -1.82 -3.59
C GLU A 127 16.11 -2.03 -4.23
N GLN A 128 16.16 -2.78 -5.32
CA GLN A 128 17.36 -3.01 -6.12
C GLN A 128 17.01 -2.92 -7.60
N SER A 129 17.73 -2.08 -8.35
CA SER A 129 17.59 -1.95 -9.81
C SER A 129 18.58 -2.84 -10.56
N ALA A 130 18.44 -2.91 -11.89
CA ALA A 130 19.33 -3.65 -12.78
C ALA A 130 20.69 -2.95 -13.06
N GLY A 131 20.93 -1.78 -12.45
CA GLY A 131 22.02 -0.86 -12.79
C GLY A 131 21.53 0.55 -13.07
#